data_AF-A0A927AJ99-F1
#
_entry.id   AF-A0A927AJ99-F1
#
_cell.length_a   1.000
_cell.length_b   1.000
_cell.length_c   1.000
_cell.angle_alpha   90.00
_cell.angle_beta   90.00
_cell.angle_gamma   90.00
#
_symmetry.space_group_name_H-M   'P 1'
#
loop_
_entity.id
_entity.type
_entity.pdbx_description
1 polymer ?
#
loop_
_entity_poly.entity_id
_entity_poly.type
_entity_poly.pdbx_seq_one_letter_code
_entity_poly.pdbx_strand_id
1 'polypeptide(L)'
;MPGERLAIDGKSIRCTVTDYTESYQNFISTVSVYSHQRGIVLRTQPMSNKHMSEVAIVQQLISEFCGQQVIFTLDALHCQKKQYR
;
A
#
# COMPACT_ATOMS: atom_id res chain seq x y z
N MET A 1 -17.74 -20.06 3.94
CA MET A 1 -16.44 -20.42 3.36
C MET A 1 -15.43 -19.36 3.79
N PRO A 2 -14.12 -19.65 3.92
CA PRO A 2 -13.16 -18.59 4.24
C PRO A 2 -13.13 -17.58 3.10
N GLY A 3 -13.17 -16.28 3.42
CA GLY A 3 -13.02 -15.21 2.43
C GLY A 3 -11.65 -15.23 1.75
N GLU A 4 -11.56 -14.60 0.57
CA GLU A 4 -10.30 -14.49 -0.18
C GLU A 4 -9.27 -13.65 0.61
N ARG A 5 -8.01 -14.08 0.64
CA ARG A 5 -6.94 -13.41 1.40
C ARG A 5 -6.16 -12.45 0.50
N LEU A 6 -6.17 -11.19 0.87
CA LEU A 6 -5.49 -10.10 0.17
C LEU A 6 -4.36 -9.53 1.04
N ALA A 7 -3.15 -9.46 0.51
CA ALA A 7 -2.02 -8.76 1.12
C ALA A 7 -1.84 -7.39 0.49
N ILE A 8 -1.72 -6.34 1.31
CA ILE A 8 -1.41 -4.99 0.85
C ILE A 8 -0.04 -4.59 1.37
N ASP A 9 0.83 -4.22 0.45
CA ASP A 9 2.23 -3.92 0.74
C ASP A 9 2.77 -2.82 -0.19
N GLY A 10 3.54 -1.90 0.41
CA GLY A 10 4.26 -0.83 -0.27
C GLY A 10 5.66 -1.27 -0.72
N LYS A 11 6.02 -0.92 -1.96
CA LYS A 11 7.35 -1.17 -2.54
C LYS A 11 7.89 0.10 -3.17
N SER A 12 9.14 0.44 -2.86
CA SER A 12 9.82 1.60 -3.43
C SER A 12 10.64 1.22 -4.66
N ILE A 13 10.55 2.03 -5.73
CA ILE A 13 11.31 1.82 -6.96
C ILE A 13 12.61 2.62 -6.89
N ARG A 14 13.69 1.95 -6.50
CA ARG A 14 15.00 2.59 -6.22
C ARG A 14 15.58 3.40 -7.39
N CYS A 15 15.32 3.03 -8.64
CA CYS A 15 15.84 3.76 -9.81
C CYS A 15 15.16 5.12 -10.05
N THR A 16 14.10 5.44 -9.31
CA THR A 16 13.36 6.70 -9.42
C THR A 16 13.76 7.72 -8.37
N VAL A 17 14.80 7.44 -7.58
CA VAL A 17 15.29 8.35 -6.55
C VAL A 17 15.88 9.59 -7.22
N THR A 18 15.28 10.75 -6.97
CA THR A 18 15.84 12.07 -7.25
C THR A 18 16.21 12.75 -5.92
N ASP A 19 17.10 13.75 -5.98
CA ASP A 19 17.56 14.50 -4.80
C ASP A 19 18.28 13.63 -3.75
N TYR A 20 19.12 12.67 -4.20
CA TYR A 20 19.78 11.69 -3.33
C TYR A 20 20.68 12.31 -2.23
N THR A 21 21.20 13.52 -2.47
CA THR A 21 22.06 14.28 -1.55
C THR A 21 21.29 15.03 -0.48
N GLU A 22 19.98 15.20 -0.65
CA GLU A 22 19.12 15.93 0.27
C GLU A 22 18.48 14.99 1.30
N SER A 23 18.22 15.50 2.51
CA SER A 23 17.53 14.77 3.57
C SER A 23 16.13 14.27 3.17
N TYR A 24 15.55 14.86 2.12
CA TYR A 24 14.23 14.54 1.58
C TYR A 24 14.33 14.00 0.15
N GLN A 25 14.84 12.77 0.05
CA GLN A 25 14.86 12.01 -1.20
C GLN A 25 13.44 11.85 -1.74
N ASN A 26 13.27 12.13 -3.03
CA ASN A 26 12.01 11.87 -3.71
C ASN A 26 12.13 10.57 -4.50
N PHE A 27 11.18 9.66 -4.32
CA PHE A 27 11.14 8.41 -5.07
C PHE A 27 9.69 8.02 -5.34
N ILE A 28 9.49 7.26 -6.40
CA ILE A 28 8.23 6.61 -6.69
C ILE A 28 8.15 5.33 -5.87
N SER A 29 7.08 5.20 -5.10
CA SER A 29 6.68 3.95 -4.47
C SER A 29 5.34 3.49 -5.03
N THR A 30 5.04 2.22 -4.81
CA THR A 30 3.81 1.59 -5.29
C THR A 30 3.21 0.78 -4.17
N VAL A 31 1.91 0.88 -3.96
CA VAL A 31 1.17 -0.01 -3.06
C VAL A 31 0.45 -1.05 -3.91
N SER A 32 0.65 -2.32 -3.58
CA SER A 32 0.10 -3.45 -4.36
C SER A 32 -0.85 -4.28 -3.52
N VAL A 33 -1.93 -4.78 -4.13
CA VAL A 33 -2.87 -5.74 -3.54
C VAL A 33 -2.67 -7.10 -4.18
N TYR A 34 -2.17 -8.06 -3.41
CA TYR A 34 -1.87 -9.41 -3.86
C TYR A 34 -2.88 -10.42 -3.33
N SER A 35 -3.44 -11.25 -4.20
CA SER A 35 -4.31 -12.35 -3.79
C SER A 35 -3.51 -13.62 -3.52
N HIS A 36 -3.56 -14.10 -2.28
CA HIS A 36 -2.96 -15.38 -1.91
C HIS A 36 -3.64 -16.56 -2.57
N GLN A 37 -4.93 -16.44 -2.87
CA GLN A 37 -5.71 -17.53 -3.47
C GLN A 37 -5.47 -17.63 -4.98
N ARG A 38 -5.34 -16.48 -5.65
CA ARG A 38 -5.16 -16.42 -7.11
C ARG A 38 -3.70 -16.35 -7.55
N GLY A 39 -2.77 -16.02 -6.64
CA GLY A 39 -1.35 -15.91 -6.94
C GLY A 39 -0.99 -14.71 -7.81
N ILE A 40 -1.84 -13.68 -7.84
CA ILE A 40 -1.70 -12.52 -8.74
C ILE A 40 -1.86 -11.21 -7.98
N VAL A 41 -1.30 -10.15 -8.54
CA VAL A 41 -1.55 -8.76 -8.12
C VAL A 41 -2.87 -8.31 -8.74
N LEU A 42 -3.86 -8.00 -7.90
CA LEU A 42 -5.18 -7.52 -8.33
C LEU A 42 -5.18 -6.03 -8.62
N ARG A 43 -4.35 -5.27 -7.90
CA ARG A 43 -4.28 -3.82 -8.01
C ARG A 43 -2.90 -3.31 -7.68
N THR A 44 -2.47 -2.23 -8.31
CA THR A 44 -1.24 -1.51 -7.97
C THR A 44 -1.49 -0.02 -8.14
N GLN A 45 -1.16 0.76 -7.12
CA GLN A 45 -1.30 2.21 -7.12
C GLN A 45 0.09 2.85 -6.95
N PRO A 46 0.60 3.57 -7.96
CA PRO A 46 1.83 4.35 -7.81
C PRO A 46 1.58 5.58 -6.95
N MET A 47 2.61 5.99 -6.22
CA MET A 47 2.63 7.19 -5.39
C MET A 47 4.00 7.86 -5.42
N SER A 48 3.99 9.17 -5.26
CA SER A 48 5.20 9.96 -5.01
C SER A 48 5.26 10.30 -3.52
N ASN A 49 6.39 9.99 -2.88
CA ASN A 49 6.56 10.10 -1.42
C ASN A 49 6.25 11.50 -0.85
N LYS A 50 6.34 12.56 -1.67
CA LYS A 50 6.09 13.95 -1.25
C LYS A 50 4.62 14.40 -1.38
N HIS A 51 3.77 13.65 -2.08
CA HIS A 51 2.40 14.08 -2.39
C HIS A 51 1.31 13.32 -1.64
N MET A 52 1.52 12.03 -1.35
CA MET A 52 0.50 11.18 -0.74
C MET A 52 1.13 10.22 0.26
N SER A 53 0.44 10.00 1.38
CA SER A 53 0.88 9.02 2.38
C SER A 53 0.47 7.61 1.95
N GLU A 54 1.35 6.64 2.20
CA GLU A 54 1.09 5.22 1.94
C GLU A 54 -0.20 4.73 2.59
N VAL A 55 -0.43 5.19 3.83
CA VAL A 55 -1.62 4.85 4.62
C VAL A 55 -2.91 5.31 3.93
N ALA A 56 -2.93 6.51 3.33
CA ALA A 56 -4.10 6.99 2.61
C ALA A 56 -4.42 6.11 1.39
N ILE A 57 -3.39 5.64 0.69
CA ILE A 57 -3.54 4.74 -0.47
C ILE A 57 -4.01 3.36 -0.02
N VAL A 58 -3.47 2.82 1.07
CA VAL A 58 -3.95 1.56 1.65
C VAL A 58 -5.44 1.66 2.03
N GLN A 59 -5.86 2.77 2.64
CA GLN A 59 -7.28 3.00 2.97
C GLN A 59 -8.18 3.09 1.73
N GLN A 60 -7.72 3.76 0.68
CA GLN A 60 -8.42 3.81 -0.61
C GLN A 60 -8.56 2.41 -1.20
N LEU A 61 -7.47 1.63 -1.23
CA LEU A 61 -7.49 0.26 -1.75
C LEU A 61 -8.44 -0.62 -0.95
N ILE A 62 -8.42 -0.58 0.39
CA ILE A 62 -9.37 -1.33 1.22
C ILE A 62 -10.83 -0.98 0.87
N SER A 63 -11.10 0.31 0.60
CA SER A 63 -12.45 0.77 0.23
C SER A 63 -12.92 0.23 -1.12
N GLU A 64 -12.02 0.01 -2.09
CA GLU A 64 -12.35 -0.59 -3.39
C GLU A 64 -12.84 -2.04 -3.28
N PHE A 65 -12.41 -2.76 -2.24
CA PHE A 65 -12.79 -4.14 -1.98
C PHE A 65 -13.91 -4.26 -0.91
N CYS A 66 -14.48 -3.12 -0.48
CA CYS A 66 -15.59 -3.11 0.48
C CYS A 66 -16.81 -3.81 -0.11
N GLY A 67 -17.42 -4.72 0.66
CA GLY A 67 -18.56 -5.54 0.23
C GLY A 67 -18.20 -6.93 -0.29
N GLN A 68 -16.91 -7.24 -0.43
CA GLN A 68 -16.44 -8.61 -0.69
C GLN A 68 -16.10 -9.33 0.61
N GLN A 69 -16.29 -10.65 0.65
CA GLN A 69 -15.83 -11.46 1.78
C GLN A 69 -14.31 -11.69 1.63
N VAL A 70 -13.53 -10.72 2.08
CA VAL A 70 -12.06 -10.72 2.00
C VAL A 70 -11.42 -10.55 3.36
N ILE A 71 -10.23 -11.12 3.52
CA ILE A 71 -9.37 -10.93 4.70
C ILE A 71 -8.14 -10.15 4.24
N PHE A 72 -7.93 -8.98 4.81
CA PHE A 72 -6.73 -8.18 4.55
C PHE A 72 -5.60 -8.57 5.50
N THR A 73 -4.40 -8.59 4.95
CA THR A 73 -3.14 -8.68 5.70
C THR A 73 -2.29 -7.47 5.34
N LEU A 74 -1.79 -6.78 6.36
CA LEU A 74 -1.08 -5.50 6.25
C LEU A 74 0.18 -5.58 7.11
N ASP A 75 1.27 -4.93 6.70
CA ASP A 75 2.39 -4.64 7.60
C ASP A 75 1.94 -3.77 8.78
N ALA A 76 2.55 -3.95 9.95
CA ALA A 76 2.37 -3.10 11.11
C ALA A 76 2.66 -1.62 10.82
N LEU A 77 3.52 -1.32 9.84
CA LEU A 77 3.77 0.06 9.38
C LEU A 77 2.50 0.77 8.88
N HIS A 78 1.52 0.02 8.36
CA HIS A 78 0.23 0.56 7.91
C HIS A 78 -0.77 0.78 9.06
N CYS A 79 -0.45 0.34 10.28
CA CYS A 79 -1.31 0.47 11.45
C CYS A 79 -0.95 1.72 12.26
N GLN A 80 -1.87 2.66 12.39
CA GLN A 80 -1.65 3.86 13.20
C GLN A 80 -1.86 3.58 14.69
N LYS A 81 -0.76 3.53 15.46
CA LYS A 81 -0.79 3.34 16.92
C LYS A 81 -1.43 4.51 17.68
N LYS A 82 -1.30 5.74 17.18
CA LYS A 82 -1.94 6.94 17.74
C LYS A 82 -2.89 7.53 16.69
N GLN A 83 -4.19 7.41 16.94
CA GLN A 83 -5.19 8.19 16.22
C GLN A 83 -5.24 9.56 16.88
N TYR A 84 -4.56 10.55 16.29
CA TYR A 84 -4.79 11.94 16.68
C TYR A 84 -6.16 12.34 16.12
N ARG A 85 -7.14 12.51 17.02
CA ARG A 85 -8.45 13.12 16.73
C ARG A 85 -8.38 14.60 17.05
#